data_AF-A0A2V8UMG8-F1
#
_entry.id   AF-A0A2V8UMG8-F1
#
_cell.length_a   1.000
_cell.length_b   1.000
_cell.length_c   1.000
_cell.angle_alpha   90.00
_cell.angle_beta   90.00
_cell.angle_gamma   90.00
#
_symmetry.space_group_name_H-M   'P 1'
#
loop_
_entity.id
_entity.type
_entity.pdbx_description
1 polymer ?
#
loop_
_entity_poly.entity_id
_entity_poly.type
_entity_poly.pdbx_seq_one_letter_code
_entity_poly.pdbx_strand_id
1 'polypeptide(L)'
;MALRSRGVLLAVSSKNDLPAVEQAFRERGDMVLRSEHISEWEVHREPKTESIKRIAERLNIGLDSTVFLDDNPAEVALVRMSLPQVRAYQMPDKPEQFVDFLAALEDFDQLSL
;
A
#
# COMPACT_ATOMS: atom_id res chain seq x y z
N MET A 1 8.22 -4.25 9.18
CA MET A 1 8.79 -5.55 8.73
C MET A 1 7.88 -6.75 8.99
N ALA A 2 7.06 -6.74 10.05
CA ALA A 2 6.20 -7.89 10.42
C ALA A 2 5.32 -8.45 9.28
N LEU A 3 4.73 -7.59 8.43
CA LEU A 3 3.92 -8.05 7.29
C LEU A 3 4.78 -8.76 6.23
N ARG A 4 5.93 -8.19 5.88
CA ARG A 4 6.84 -8.78 4.88
C ARG A 4 7.41 -10.13 5.36
N SER A 5 7.73 -10.26 6.65
CA SER A 5 8.15 -11.57 7.21
C SER A 5 7.05 -12.64 7.18
N ARG A 6 5.79 -12.23 7.02
CA ARG A 6 4.62 -13.11 6.81
C ARG A 6 4.32 -13.34 5.32
N GLY A 7 5.21 -12.94 4.42
CA GLY A 7 5.02 -13.12 2.96
C GLY A 7 4.10 -12.11 2.29
N VAL A 8 3.71 -11.02 2.99
CA VAL A 8 2.92 -9.93 2.39
C VAL A 8 3.83 -9.08 1.49
N LEU A 9 3.44 -8.92 0.23
CA LEU A 9 4.10 -8.01 -0.71
C LEU A 9 3.70 -6.57 -0.39
N LEU A 10 4.70 -5.68 -0.30
CA LEU A 10 4.47 -4.25 -0.16
C LEU A 10 4.64 -3.57 -1.52
N ALA A 11 3.72 -2.69 -1.88
CA ALA A 11 3.78 -1.89 -3.10
C ALA A 11 3.44 -0.43 -2.80
N VAL A 12 3.93 0.48 -3.63
CA VAL A 12 3.68 1.93 -3.49
C VAL A 12 2.78 2.40 -4.63
N SER A 13 1.66 3.05 -4.28
CA SER A 13 0.80 3.79 -5.20
C SER A 13 0.72 5.24 -4.73
N SER A 14 1.45 6.15 -5.40
CA SER A 14 1.62 7.53 -4.96
C SER A 14 1.44 8.52 -6.10
N LYS A 15 0.63 9.56 -5.84
CA LYS A 15 0.50 10.71 -6.74
C LYS A 15 1.62 11.70 -6.48
N ASN A 16 2.83 11.34 -6.92
CA ASN A 16 4.04 12.12 -6.71
C ASN A 16 5.01 11.99 -7.90
N ASP A 17 6.14 12.67 -7.84
CA ASP A 17 7.22 12.58 -8.81
C ASP A 17 8.25 11.54 -8.37
N LEU A 18 8.54 10.56 -9.22
CA LEU A 18 9.45 9.45 -8.91
C LEU A 18 10.83 9.92 -8.38
N PRO A 19 11.51 10.92 -8.97
CA PRO A 19 12.81 11.38 -8.45
C PRO A 19 12.75 11.86 -7.00
N ALA A 20 11.65 12.52 -6.60
CA ALA A 20 11.48 13.02 -5.25
C ALA A 20 11.26 11.88 -4.24
N VAL A 21 10.47 10.86 -4.62
CA VAL A 21 10.26 9.67 -3.80
C VAL A 21 11.56 8.88 -3.65
N GLU A 22 12.29 8.66 -4.74
CA GLU A 22 13.57 7.97 -4.66
C GLU A 22 14.60 8.74 -3.81
N GLN A 23 14.65 10.07 -3.95
CA GLN A 23 15.53 10.90 -3.13
C GLN A 23 15.19 10.74 -1.65
N ALA A 24 13.91 10.77 -1.28
CA ALA A 24 13.49 10.55 0.10
C ALA A 24 13.94 9.19 0.63
N PHE A 25 13.77 8.11 -0.15
CA PHE A 25 14.22 6.76 0.25
C PHE A 25 15.75 6.63 0.38
N ARG A 26 16.53 7.40 -0.41
CA ARG A 26 18.00 7.40 -0.36
C ARG A 26 18.56 8.24 0.79
N GLU A 27 18.01 9.43 1.02
CA GLU A 27 18.59 10.44 1.92
C GLU A 27 18.09 10.33 3.35
N ARG A 28 16.89 9.76 3.56
CA ARG A 28 16.30 9.62 4.90
C ARG A 28 16.81 8.35 5.60
N GLY A 29 17.89 8.51 6.35
CA GLY A 29 18.50 7.43 7.15
C GLY A 29 17.58 6.87 8.24
N ASP A 30 16.60 7.64 8.70
CA ASP A 30 15.60 7.28 9.72
C ASP A 30 14.45 6.41 9.19
N MET A 31 14.30 6.28 7.87
CA MET A 31 13.26 5.42 7.30
C MET A 31 13.53 3.93 7.56
N VAL A 32 12.58 3.27 8.22
CA VAL A 32 12.63 1.81 8.43
C VAL A 32 12.41 1.04 7.11
N LEU A 33 11.52 1.54 6.26
CA LEU A 33 11.33 0.99 4.91
C LEU A 33 12.45 1.46 3.98
N ARG A 34 12.87 0.56 3.11
CA ARG A 34 13.96 0.74 2.13
C ARG A 34 13.46 0.25 0.79
N SER A 35 14.10 0.67 -0.30
CA SER A 35 13.60 0.36 -1.64
C SER A 35 13.48 -1.14 -1.92
N GLU A 36 14.41 -1.94 -1.39
CA GLU A 36 14.40 -3.41 -1.45
C GLU A 36 13.24 -4.10 -0.71
N HIS A 37 12.53 -3.37 0.16
CA HIS A 37 11.35 -3.87 0.86
C HIS A 37 10.07 -3.72 0.04
N ILE A 38 10.11 -2.93 -1.05
CA ILE A 38 8.96 -2.64 -1.91
C ILE A 38 9.08 -3.47 -3.18
N SER A 39 8.01 -4.18 -3.50
CA SER A 39 7.94 -5.14 -4.60
C SER A 39 7.58 -4.47 -5.93
N GLU A 40 6.80 -3.38 -5.87
CA GLU A 40 6.37 -2.63 -7.06
C GLU A 40 6.11 -1.16 -6.73
N TRP A 41 6.39 -0.28 -7.69
CA TRP A 41 6.27 1.17 -7.54
C TRP A 41 5.45 1.78 -8.67
N GLU A 42 4.32 2.38 -8.32
CA GLU A 42 3.54 3.24 -9.20
C GLU A 42 3.54 4.66 -8.62
N VAL A 43 4.50 5.47 -9.08
CA VAL A 43 4.69 6.85 -8.61
C VAL A 43 4.55 7.82 -9.78
N HIS A 44 3.36 8.40 -9.92
CA HIS A 44 2.99 9.29 -11.02
C HIS A 44 1.62 9.93 -10.74
N ARG A 45 1.15 10.84 -11.61
CA ARG A 45 -0.13 11.56 -11.41
C ARG A 45 -1.41 10.86 -11.89
N GLU A 46 -1.33 9.68 -12.50
CA GLU A 46 -2.53 8.93 -12.91
C GLU A 46 -3.39 8.47 -11.71
N PRO A 47 -4.66 8.07 -11.93
CA PRO A 47 -5.53 7.58 -10.86
C PRO A 47 -4.95 6.35 -10.13
N LYS A 48 -5.06 6.33 -8.79
CA LYS A 48 -4.56 5.21 -7.97
C LYS A 48 -5.26 3.89 -8.28
N THR A 49 -6.50 3.93 -8.79
CA THR A 49 -7.22 2.74 -9.28
C THR A 49 -6.47 2.04 -10.41
N GLU A 50 -5.87 2.79 -11.34
CA GLU A 50 -5.09 2.20 -12.43
C GLU A 50 -3.74 1.70 -11.93
N SER A 51 -3.09 2.43 -11.01
CA SER A 51 -1.87 1.97 -10.33
C SER A 51 -2.11 0.63 -9.61
N ILE A 52 -3.21 0.48 -8.87
CA ILE A 52 -3.53 -0.76 -8.15
C ILE A 52 -3.69 -1.93 -9.13
N LYS A 53 -4.37 -1.73 -10.27
CA LYS A 53 -4.48 -2.77 -11.31
C LYS A 53 -3.11 -3.16 -11.88
N ARG A 54 -2.26 -2.18 -12.21
CA ARG A 54 -0.91 -2.43 -12.72
C ARG A 54 -0.02 -3.13 -11.71
N ILE A 55 -0.10 -2.76 -10.43
CA ILE A 55 0.60 -3.44 -9.34
C ILE A 55 0.15 -4.90 -9.26
N ALA A 56 -1.16 -5.15 -9.24
CA ALA A 56 -1.70 -6.50 -9.17
C ALA A 56 -1.28 -7.36 -10.37
N GLU A 57 -1.31 -6.79 -11.58
CA GLU A 57 -0.86 -7.45 -12.81
C GLU A 57 0.65 -7.78 -12.78
N ARG A 58 1.51 -6.80 -12.43
CA ARG A 58 2.97 -6.99 -12.39
C ARG A 58 3.41 -7.99 -11.33
N LEU A 59 2.73 -8.00 -10.19
CA LEU A 59 2.98 -8.95 -9.11
C LEU A 59 2.26 -10.30 -9.31
N ASN A 60 1.46 -10.43 -10.38
CA ASN A 60 0.66 -11.60 -10.68
C ASN A 60 -0.23 -12.06 -9.49
N ILE A 61 -0.93 -11.11 -8.88
CA ILE A 61 -1.86 -11.32 -7.76
C ILE A 61 -3.27 -10.83 -8.11
N GLY A 62 -4.28 -11.38 -7.43
CA GLY A 62 -5.67 -10.93 -7.58
C GLY A 62 -5.94 -9.61 -6.85
N LEU A 63 -6.89 -8.82 -7.39
CA LEU A 63 -7.39 -7.61 -6.73
C LEU A 63 -8.08 -7.91 -5.39
N ASP A 64 -8.71 -9.08 -5.28
CA ASP A 64 -9.32 -9.62 -4.05
C ASP A 64 -8.30 -9.95 -2.95
N SER A 65 -7.05 -10.19 -3.35
CA SER A 65 -5.90 -10.38 -2.47
C SER A 65 -5.18 -9.06 -2.13
N THR A 66 -5.71 -7.91 -2.54
CA THR A 66 -5.07 -6.60 -2.36
C THR A 66 -5.75 -5.80 -1.24
N VAL A 67 -4.92 -5.27 -0.33
CA VAL A 67 -5.32 -4.26 0.66
C VAL A 67 -4.75 -2.91 0.26
N PHE A 68 -5.61 -1.90 0.15
CA PHE A 68 -5.22 -0.53 -0.16
C PHE A 68 -5.41 0.37 1.08
N LEU A 69 -4.35 1.11 1.43
CA LEU A 69 -4.32 2.01 2.57
C LEU A 69 -3.97 3.41 2.08
N ASP A 70 -4.78 4.40 2.44
CA ASP A 70 -4.56 5.80 2.06
C ASP A 70 -5.11 6.74 3.14
N ASP A 71 -4.48 7.89 3.34
CA ASP A 71 -4.95 8.93 4.25
C ASP A 71 -6.01 9.83 3.58
N ASN A 72 -6.07 9.85 2.25
CA ASN A 72 -7.05 10.63 1.51
C ASN A 72 -8.40 9.87 1.37
N PRO A 73 -9.47 10.33 2.05
CA PRO A 73 -10.78 9.67 2.00
C PRO A 73 -11.38 9.60 0.58
N ALA A 74 -11.04 10.56 -0.29
CA ALA A 74 -11.53 10.57 -1.67
C ALA A 74 -10.91 9.46 -2.52
N GLU A 75 -9.61 9.18 -2.34
CA GLU A 75 -8.94 8.07 -3.02
C GLU A 75 -9.49 6.72 -2.53
N VAL A 76 -9.69 6.56 -1.22
CA VAL A 76 -10.29 5.36 -0.63
C VAL A 76 -11.70 5.12 -1.17
N ALA A 77 -12.54 6.16 -1.19
CA ALA A 77 -13.90 6.06 -1.71
C ALA A 77 -13.91 5.68 -3.20
N LEU A 78 -13.02 6.28 -4.00
CA LEU A 78 -12.89 5.96 -5.42
C LEU A 78 -12.45 4.51 -5.62
N VAL A 79 -11.48 4.00 -4.87
CA VAL A 79 -11.06 2.60 -4.93
C VAL A 79 -12.20 1.66 -4.55
N ARG A 80 -12.93 1.94 -3.45
CA ARG A 80 -14.10 1.11 -3.04
C ARG A 80 -15.17 1.05 -4.13
N MET A 81 -15.41 2.17 -4.83
CA MET A 81 -16.43 2.24 -5.88
C MET A 81 -15.96 1.57 -7.18
N SER A 82 -14.71 1.79 -7.60
CA SER A 82 -14.20 1.33 -8.90
C SER A 82 -13.61 -0.08 -8.86
N LEU A 83 -13.11 -0.53 -7.70
CA LEU A 83 -12.45 -1.81 -7.49
C LEU A 83 -13.01 -2.50 -6.24
N PRO A 84 -14.28 -2.93 -6.26
CA PRO A 84 -14.93 -3.50 -5.07
C PRO A 84 -14.28 -4.78 -4.53
N GLN A 85 -13.39 -5.43 -5.30
CA GLN A 85 -12.59 -6.55 -4.85
C GLN A 85 -11.44 -6.13 -3.92
N VAL A 86 -10.94 -4.89 -4.05
CA VAL A 86 -9.83 -4.38 -3.26
C VAL A 86 -10.34 -3.97 -1.89
N ARG A 87 -9.72 -4.48 -0.84
CA ARG A 87 -10.00 -4.07 0.54
C ARG A 87 -9.35 -2.73 0.81
N ALA A 88 -10.11 -1.66 0.67
CA ALA A 88 -9.62 -0.30 0.82
C ALA A 88 -10.00 0.31 2.16
N TYR A 89 -9.00 0.83 2.89
CA TYR A 89 -9.20 1.48 4.18
C TYR A 89 -8.58 2.86 4.23
N GLN A 90 -9.29 3.77 4.90
CA GLN A 90 -8.77 5.08 5.25
C GLN A 90 -7.91 4.94 6.51
N MET A 91 -6.67 5.40 6.42
CA MET A 91 -5.79 5.48 7.58
C MET A 91 -6.31 6.53 8.56
N PRO A 92 -6.19 6.30 9.88
CA PRO A 92 -6.52 7.34 10.86
C PRO A 92 -5.63 8.57 10.66
N ASP A 93 -6.08 9.75 11.11
CA ASP A 93 -5.31 10.99 10.92
C ASP A 93 -4.04 11.05 11.79
N LYS A 94 -4.02 10.29 12.89
CA LYS A 94 -2.98 10.36 13.91
C LYS A 94 -2.01 9.19 13.81
N PRO A 95 -0.70 9.42 13.60
CA PRO A 95 0.31 8.35 13.47
C PRO A 95 0.33 7.35 14.63
N GLU A 96 0.06 7.80 15.86
CA GLU A 96 0.00 6.93 17.04
C GLU A 96 -1.09 5.86 16.96
N GLN A 97 -2.10 6.03 16.10
CA GLN A 97 -3.18 5.07 15.91
C GLN A 97 -2.89 4.03 14.81
N PHE A 98 -1.80 4.20 14.04
CA PHE A 98 -1.56 3.38 12.84
C PHE A 98 -1.30 1.92 13.20
N VAL A 99 -0.57 1.66 14.28
CA VAL A 99 -0.22 0.31 14.70
C VAL A 99 -1.47 -0.45 15.14
N ASP A 100 -2.28 0.14 16.03
CA ASP A 100 -3.52 -0.47 16.51
C ASP A 100 -4.52 -0.67 15.39
N PHE A 101 -4.63 0.30 14.48
CA PHE A 101 -5.47 0.20 13.29
C PHE A 101 -5.07 -0.99 12.41
N LEU A 102 -3.79 -1.12 12.06
CA LEU A 102 -3.29 -2.22 11.24
C LEU A 102 -3.40 -3.57 11.95
N ALA A 103 -3.21 -3.61 13.26
CA ALA A 103 -3.34 -4.84 14.06
C ALA A 103 -4.79 -5.33 14.16
N ALA A 104 -5.77 -4.43 14.02
CA ALA A 104 -7.19 -4.77 14.00
C ALA A 104 -7.69 -5.29 12.64
N LEU A 105 -6.89 -5.20 11.58
CA LEU A 105 -7.24 -5.74 10.27
C LEU A 105 -6.96 -7.25 10.23
N GLU A 106 -8.00 -8.07 10.06
CA GLU A 106 -7.89 -9.53 9.88
C GLU A 106 -7.32 -9.89 8.49
N ASP A 107 -7.12 -8.89 7.63
CA ASP A 107 -6.77 -9.05 6.23
C ASP A 107 -5.41 -9.68 5.96
N PHE A 108 -4.54 -9.65 6.96
CA PHE A 108 -3.16 -10.14 6.89
C PHE A 108 -2.98 -11.46 7.62
N ASP A 109 -4.06 -12.04 8.17
CA ASP A 109 -3.98 -13.29 8.90
C ASP A 109 -3.65 -14.47 8.00
N GLN A 110 -2.69 -15.27 8.47
CA GLN A 110 -2.32 -16.51 7.82
C GLN A 110 -3.00 -17.64 8.56
N LEU A 111 -3.76 -18.46 7.84
CA LEU A 111 -4.08 -19.79 8.32
C LEU A 111 -2.78 -20.59 8.33
N SER A 112 -2.14 -20.67 9.49
CA SER A 112 -1.09 -21.66 9.71
C SER A 112 -1.76 -23.03 9.80
N LEU A 113 -1.58 -23.85 8.76
CA LEU A 113 -1.87 -25.29 8.79
C LEU A 113 -0.79 -26.03 9.59
#